data_AF-A0A959GKX2-F1
#
_entry.id   AF-A0A959GKX2-F1
#
_cell.length_a   1.000
_cell.length_b   1.000
_cell.length_c   1.000
_cell.angle_alpha   90.00
_cell.angle_beta   90.00
_cell.angle_gamma   90.00
#
_symmetry.space_group_name_H-M   'P 1'
#
loop_
_entity.id
_entity.type
_entity.pdbx_description
1 polymer ?
#
loop_
_entity_poly.entity_id
_entity_poly.type
_entity_poly.pdbx_seq_one_letter_code
_entity_poly.pdbx_strand_id
1 'polypeptide(L)'
;MSRYILLLLFPLFGSPLFAQSKTEVAACLRACLLAPELEAAFTQEWGDLRPLYLRKREAPGIGNRPIDQQINQLTAADFQGLPWEVIPVTPEEIKQLPAEEAEFGVFEAGIGFREETATVNLYVSLPRYPRKWIAASFLLHKEGEEWVATQRSVEVRP
;
A
#
# COMPACT_ATOMS: atom_id res chain seq x y z
N MET A 1 48.07 -32.84 17.61
CA MET A 1 47.09 -31.78 17.97
C MET A 1 46.79 -30.94 16.73
N SER A 2 45.81 -31.34 15.93
CA SER A 2 45.39 -30.56 14.74
C SER A 2 44.29 -29.59 15.13
N ARG A 3 44.57 -28.29 14.97
CA ARG A 3 43.61 -27.20 15.11
C ARG A 3 42.81 -27.11 13.81
N TYR A 4 41.53 -27.47 13.84
CA TYR A 4 40.62 -27.12 12.76
C TYR A 4 40.11 -25.70 13.01
N ILE A 5 40.58 -24.75 12.20
CA ILE A 5 40.03 -23.40 12.12
C ILE A 5 38.70 -23.51 11.37
N LEU A 6 37.59 -23.32 12.09
CA LEU A 6 36.26 -23.21 11.53
C LEU A 6 36.15 -21.84 10.84
N LEU A 7 36.33 -21.80 9.53
CA LEU A 7 36.03 -20.62 8.71
C LEU A 7 34.50 -20.46 8.62
N LEU A 8 33.94 -19.58 9.45
CA LEU A 8 32.59 -19.05 9.29
C LEU A 8 32.55 -18.19 8.00
N LEU A 9 32.29 -18.84 6.87
CA LEU A 9 31.86 -18.20 5.64
C LEU A 9 30.42 -17.68 5.87
N PHE A 10 30.31 -16.43 6.32
CA PHE A 10 29.07 -15.67 6.15
C PHE A 10 28.81 -15.49 4.65
N PRO A 11 27.66 -15.93 4.10
CA PRO A 11 27.36 -15.68 2.71
C PRO A 11 27.05 -14.20 2.50
N LEU A 12 27.97 -13.48 1.85
CA LEU A 12 27.86 -12.10 1.35
C LEU A 12 26.97 -11.99 0.10
N PHE A 13 25.91 -12.79 -0.01
CA PHE A 13 24.99 -12.75 -1.15
C PHE A 13 23.55 -12.75 -0.66
N GLY A 14 22.97 -11.55 -0.61
CA GLY A 14 21.58 -11.30 -0.28
C GLY A 14 21.43 -10.57 1.05
N SER A 15 21.85 -9.32 1.13
CA SER A 15 21.50 -8.47 2.26
C SER A 15 19.96 -8.41 2.37
N PRO A 16 19.35 -8.89 3.46
CA PRO A 16 17.93 -8.63 3.77
C PRO A 16 17.68 -7.16 4.13
N LEU A 17 18.70 -6.31 4.08
CA LEU A 17 18.66 -4.87 4.40
C LEU A 17 17.71 -4.04 3.52
N PHE A 18 17.20 -4.59 2.42
CA PHE A 18 16.28 -3.90 1.51
C PHE A 18 14.95 -4.65 1.30
N ALA A 19 14.73 -5.76 2.00
CA ALA A 19 13.43 -6.41 2.00
C ALA A 19 12.53 -5.66 2.97
N GLN A 20 11.70 -4.76 2.44
CA GLN A 20 10.77 -3.99 3.25
C GLN A 20 9.87 -4.93 4.03
N SER A 21 9.70 -4.65 5.32
CA SER A 21 8.83 -5.45 6.17
C SER A 21 7.36 -5.12 5.91
N LYS A 22 6.46 -6.04 6.24
CA LYS A 22 5.02 -5.78 6.32
C LYS A 22 4.72 -4.49 7.09
N THR A 23 5.39 -4.29 8.22
CA THR A 23 5.22 -3.11 9.08
C THR A 23 5.58 -1.81 8.36
N GLU A 24 6.68 -1.78 7.61
CA GLU A 24 7.08 -0.59 6.85
C GLU A 24 6.11 -0.30 5.70
N VAL A 25 5.63 -1.35 5.01
CA VAL A 25 4.61 -1.22 3.97
C VAL A 25 3.31 -0.66 4.55
N ALA A 26 2.85 -1.19 5.69
CA ALA A 26 1.68 -0.69 6.39
C ALA A 26 1.85 0.77 6.80
N ALA A 27 2.99 1.14 7.40
CA ALA A 27 3.27 2.51 7.82
C ALA A 27 3.23 3.50 6.66
N CYS A 28 3.84 3.16 5.50
CA CYS A 28 3.78 4.00 4.31
C CYS A 28 2.35 4.20 3.80
N LEU A 29 1.57 3.12 3.74
CA LEU A 29 0.18 3.19 3.28
C LEU A 29 -0.69 4.00 4.23
N ARG A 30 -0.53 3.81 5.55
CA ARG A 30 -1.21 4.62 6.57
C ARG A 30 -0.90 6.11 6.43
N ALA A 31 0.38 6.46 6.25
CA ALA A 31 0.77 7.86 6.06
C ALA A 31 0.09 8.49 4.84
N CYS A 32 -0.05 7.74 3.73
CA CYS A 32 -0.80 8.20 2.56
C CYS A 32 -2.31 8.32 2.83
N LEU A 33 -2.89 7.34 3.53
CA LEU A 33 -4.32 7.30 3.83
C LEU A 33 -4.75 8.38 4.84
N LEU A 34 -3.82 8.87 5.67
CA LEU A 34 -4.02 10.00 6.57
C LEU A 34 -3.70 11.37 5.92
N ALA A 35 -3.35 11.40 4.63
CA ALA A 35 -3.10 12.66 3.94
C ALA A 35 -4.39 13.50 3.87
N PRO A 36 -4.40 14.76 4.35
CA PRO A 36 -5.61 15.56 4.49
C PRO A 36 -6.40 15.74 3.19
N GLU A 37 -5.73 15.86 2.05
CA GLU A 37 -6.38 16.08 0.76
C GLU A 37 -7.00 14.79 0.21
N LEU A 38 -6.39 13.63 0.50
CA LEU A 38 -6.99 12.35 0.20
C LEU A 38 -8.26 12.16 1.05
N GLU A 39 -8.18 12.51 2.34
CA GLU A 39 -9.32 12.51 3.23
C GLU A 39 -10.46 13.43 2.78
N ALA A 40 -10.14 14.64 2.35
CA ALA A 40 -11.10 15.56 1.79
C ALA A 40 -11.77 14.98 0.52
N ALA A 41 -10.98 14.39 -0.38
CA ALA A 41 -11.50 13.77 -1.60
C ALA A 41 -12.43 12.60 -1.30
N PHE A 42 -12.08 11.71 -0.36
CA PHE A 42 -12.97 10.62 0.06
C PHE A 42 -14.23 11.14 0.73
N THR A 43 -14.10 12.05 1.69
CA THR A 43 -15.26 12.59 2.41
C THR A 43 -16.27 13.23 1.46
N GLN A 44 -15.79 13.96 0.46
CA GLN A 44 -16.64 14.61 -0.53
C GLN A 44 -17.29 13.62 -1.51
N GLU A 45 -16.52 12.67 -2.04
CA GLU A 45 -16.93 11.84 -3.19
C GLU A 45 -17.45 10.45 -2.79
N TRP A 46 -16.87 9.83 -1.76
CA TRP A 46 -17.24 8.49 -1.30
C TRP A 46 -18.57 8.51 -0.56
N GLY A 47 -18.73 9.45 0.39
CA GLY A 47 -20.00 9.79 1.06
C GLY A 47 -20.68 8.70 1.90
N ASP A 48 -20.33 7.42 1.73
CA ASP A 48 -20.87 6.28 2.45
C ASP A 48 -19.82 5.68 3.42
N LEU A 49 -20.25 5.15 4.56
CA LEU A 49 -19.41 4.45 5.55
C LEU A 49 -19.00 3.03 5.10
N ARG A 50 -18.87 2.78 3.80
CA ARG A 50 -18.47 1.47 3.29
C ARG A 50 -16.97 1.25 3.50
N PRO A 51 -16.55 0.00 3.76
CA PRO A 51 -15.15 -0.33 3.83
C PRO A 51 -14.43 -0.02 2.51
N LEU A 52 -13.18 0.40 2.64
CA LEU A 52 -12.26 0.61 1.54
C LEU A 52 -11.42 -0.66 1.39
N TYR A 53 -11.64 -1.39 0.31
CA TYR A 53 -10.90 -2.61 0.02
C TYR A 53 -9.54 -2.25 -0.57
N LEU A 54 -8.44 -2.74 0.00
CA LEU A 54 -7.09 -2.42 -0.46
C LEU A 54 -6.44 -3.62 -1.13
N ARG A 55 -5.99 -3.48 -2.37
CA ARG A 55 -5.22 -4.49 -3.08
C ARG A 55 -3.92 -3.94 -3.64
N LYS A 56 -2.99 -4.84 -3.96
CA LYS A 56 -1.84 -4.46 -4.78
C LYS A 56 -2.31 -4.09 -6.20
N ARG A 57 -1.70 -3.05 -6.77
CA ARG A 57 -1.83 -2.77 -8.20
C ARG A 57 -0.96 -3.76 -8.97
N GLU A 58 -1.57 -4.54 -9.87
CA GLU A 58 -0.81 -5.40 -10.77
C GLU A 58 -0.19 -4.56 -11.89
N ALA A 59 1.13 -4.67 -12.06
CA ALA A 59 1.84 -4.04 -13.16
C ALA A 59 2.20 -5.13 -14.20
N PRO A 60 1.69 -5.05 -15.44
CA PRO A 60 1.98 -6.05 -16.45
C PRO A 60 3.50 -6.13 -16.73
N GLY A 61 4.04 -7.34 -16.77
CA GLY A 61 5.45 -7.60 -17.03
C GLY A 61 6.39 -7.42 -15.83
N ILE A 62 5.87 -7.01 -14.67
CA ILE A 62 6.63 -7.00 -13.41
C ILE A 62 6.24 -8.27 -12.65
N GLY A 63 7.16 -9.23 -12.58
CA GLY A 63 6.98 -10.46 -11.79
C GLY A 63 6.76 -10.15 -10.30
N ASN A 64 6.34 -11.16 -9.53
CA ASN A 64 5.98 -11.01 -8.12
C ASN A 64 7.16 -10.44 -7.31
N ARG A 65 7.10 -9.16 -6.92
CA ARG A 65 8.16 -8.50 -6.16
C ARG A 65 8.04 -8.89 -4.69
N PRO A 66 9.14 -8.89 -3.91
CA PRO A 66 9.09 -9.16 -2.47
C PRO A 66 8.08 -8.26 -1.72
N ILE A 67 7.93 -7.01 -2.16
CA ILE A 67 6.94 -6.07 -1.62
C ILE A 67 5.49 -6.51 -1.87
N ASP A 68 5.21 -7.20 -2.98
CA ASP A 68 3.87 -7.66 -3.30
C ASP A 68 3.42 -8.74 -2.30
N GLN A 69 4.36 -9.55 -1.81
CA GLN A 69 4.09 -10.51 -0.73
C GLN A 69 3.74 -9.80 0.59
N GLN A 70 4.40 -8.68 0.88
CA GLN A 70 4.12 -7.91 2.09
C GLN A 70 2.74 -7.26 2.05
N ILE A 71 2.34 -6.71 0.88
CA ILE A 71 1.00 -6.13 0.69
C ILE A 71 -0.07 -7.20 0.91
N ASN A 72 0.14 -8.42 0.39
CA ASN A 72 -0.81 -9.53 0.57
C ASN A 72 -0.89 -10.06 2.02
N GLN A 73 0.05 -9.68 2.90
CA GLN A 73 0.04 -10.07 4.32
C GLN A 73 -0.57 -8.99 5.23
N LEU A 74 -0.96 -7.85 4.65
CA LEU A 74 -1.65 -6.79 5.38
C LEU A 74 -3.02 -7.28 5.87
N THR A 75 -3.45 -6.72 6.99
CA THR A 75 -4.71 -7.04 7.68
C THR A 75 -5.40 -5.74 8.08
N ALA A 76 -6.69 -5.80 8.38
CA ALA A 76 -7.42 -4.63 8.89
C ALA A 76 -6.80 -4.04 10.18
N ALA A 77 -6.14 -4.87 10.99
CA ALA A 77 -5.43 -4.42 12.19
C ALA A 77 -4.31 -3.42 11.88
N ASP A 78 -3.64 -3.58 10.74
CA ASP A 78 -2.57 -2.67 10.29
C ASP A 78 -3.12 -1.26 9.98
N PHE A 79 -4.43 -1.12 9.80
CA PHE A 79 -5.11 0.13 9.43
C PHE A 79 -6.04 0.67 10.52
N GLN A 80 -5.94 0.16 11.75
CA GLN A 80 -6.73 0.67 12.87
C GLN A 80 -6.48 2.17 13.13
N GLY A 81 -7.54 2.90 13.48
CA GLY A 81 -7.48 4.33 13.78
C GLY A 81 -7.51 5.25 12.55
N LEU A 82 -7.67 4.71 11.33
CA LEU A 82 -8.02 5.52 10.16
C LEU A 82 -9.49 5.96 10.21
N PRO A 83 -9.85 7.08 9.56
CA PRO A 83 -11.23 7.57 9.54
C PRO A 83 -12.21 6.67 8.76
N TRP A 84 -11.69 5.77 7.91
CA TRP A 84 -12.48 4.73 7.24
C TRP A 84 -11.96 3.35 7.60
N GLU A 85 -12.84 2.36 7.54
CA GLU A 85 -12.45 0.96 7.62
C GLU A 85 -11.70 0.56 6.34
N VAL A 86 -10.46 0.10 6.48
CA VAL A 86 -9.64 -0.37 5.37
C VAL A 86 -9.44 -1.88 5.50
N ILE A 87 -9.86 -2.61 4.47
CA ILE A 87 -9.81 -4.08 4.43
C ILE A 87 -8.86 -4.50 3.32
N PRO A 88 -7.62 -4.92 3.63
CA PRO A 88 -6.74 -5.50 2.64
C PRO A 88 -7.34 -6.80 2.07
N VAL A 89 -7.28 -6.95 0.75
CA VAL A 89 -7.81 -8.10 0.02
C VAL A 89 -6.83 -8.58 -1.05
N THR A 90 -6.76 -9.89 -1.20
CA THR A 90 -6.05 -10.59 -2.27
C THR A 90 -6.86 -10.62 -3.56
N PRO A 91 -6.23 -10.88 -4.73
CA PRO A 91 -6.96 -11.07 -5.98
C PRO A 91 -8.06 -12.14 -5.92
N GLU A 92 -7.86 -13.18 -5.12
CA GLU A 92 -8.84 -14.26 -4.92
C GLU A 92 -10.03 -13.80 -4.07
N GLU A 93 -9.79 -13.03 -3.01
CA GLU A 93 -10.84 -12.52 -2.12
C GLU A 93 -11.75 -11.51 -2.83
N ILE A 94 -11.20 -10.70 -3.75
CA ILE A 94 -12.00 -9.75 -4.54
C ILE A 94 -13.08 -10.45 -5.36
N LYS A 95 -12.82 -11.68 -5.84
CA LYS A 95 -13.80 -12.45 -6.60
C LYS A 95 -14.99 -12.91 -5.75
N GLN A 96 -14.85 -12.85 -4.43
CA GLN A 96 -15.89 -13.22 -3.46
C GLN A 96 -16.66 -12.00 -2.95
N LEU A 97 -16.19 -10.78 -3.24
CA LEU A 97 -16.90 -9.55 -2.87
C LEU A 97 -18.20 -9.40 -3.67
N PRO A 98 -19.22 -8.73 -3.10
CA PRO A 98 -20.37 -8.27 -3.87
C PRO A 98 -19.93 -7.50 -5.11
N ALA A 99 -20.64 -7.65 -6.23
CA ALA A 99 -20.23 -7.06 -7.51
C ALA A 99 -20.01 -5.54 -7.43
N GLU A 100 -20.85 -4.83 -6.67
CA GLU A 100 -20.71 -3.39 -6.43
C GLU A 100 -19.41 -3.07 -5.68
N GLU A 101 -19.04 -3.84 -4.66
CA GLU A 101 -17.80 -3.64 -3.90
C GLU A 101 -16.54 -4.08 -4.65
N ALA A 102 -16.66 -5.09 -5.51
CA ALA A 102 -15.57 -5.50 -6.39
C ALA A 102 -15.31 -4.45 -7.50
N GLU A 103 -16.35 -3.73 -7.89
CA GLU A 103 -16.31 -2.70 -8.93
C GLU A 103 -15.99 -1.30 -8.38
N PHE A 104 -16.40 -1.01 -7.14
CA PHE A 104 -16.25 0.28 -6.47
C PHE A 104 -15.61 0.09 -5.10
N GLY A 105 -14.63 0.93 -4.75
CA GLY A 105 -14.02 0.88 -3.40
C GLY A 105 -12.84 -0.04 -3.26
N VAL A 106 -12.39 -0.65 -4.35
CA VAL A 106 -11.09 -1.29 -4.41
C VAL A 106 -10.01 -0.24 -4.72
N PHE A 107 -9.19 0.04 -3.71
CA PHE A 107 -7.93 0.76 -3.83
C PHE A 107 -6.85 -0.13 -4.39
N GLU A 108 -6.21 0.33 -5.45
CA GLU A 108 -5.01 -0.29 -5.97
C GLU A 108 -3.79 0.50 -5.50
N ALA A 109 -2.95 -0.14 -4.68
CA ALA A 109 -1.70 0.41 -4.21
C ALA A 109 -0.52 -0.06 -5.05
N GLY A 110 0.18 0.89 -5.67
CA GLY A 110 1.49 0.70 -6.26
C GLY A 110 2.56 1.33 -5.39
N ILE A 111 3.43 0.51 -4.80
CA ILE A 111 4.50 0.98 -3.90
C ILE A 111 5.87 0.68 -4.51
N GLY A 112 6.80 1.62 -4.38
CA GLY A 112 8.21 1.44 -4.67
C GLY A 112 9.07 2.11 -3.61
N PHE A 113 10.07 1.39 -3.10
CA PHE A 113 11.01 1.92 -2.10
C PHE A 113 12.39 2.19 -2.72
N ARG A 114 13.05 3.21 -2.19
CA ARG A 114 14.44 3.59 -2.49
C ARG A 114 15.06 4.18 -1.23
N GLU A 115 15.84 3.37 -0.51
CA GLU A 115 16.54 3.77 0.71
C GLU A 115 15.58 4.44 1.71
N GLU A 116 15.72 5.74 1.95
CA GLU A 116 14.92 6.53 2.89
C GLU A 116 13.66 7.15 2.26
N THR A 117 13.35 6.77 1.02
CA THR A 117 12.18 7.27 0.29
C THR A 117 11.28 6.14 -0.18
N ALA A 118 9.98 6.44 -0.26
CA ALA A 118 9.00 5.55 -0.88
C ALA A 118 8.11 6.36 -1.83
N THR A 119 7.66 5.75 -2.91
CA THR A 119 6.61 6.29 -3.76
C THR A 119 5.40 5.39 -3.65
N VAL A 120 4.26 5.97 -3.31
CA VAL A 120 2.98 5.27 -3.22
C VAL A 120 2.03 5.91 -4.20
N ASN A 121 1.40 5.09 -5.03
CA ASN A 121 0.31 5.51 -5.90
C ASN A 121 -0.95 4.74 -5.52
N LEU A 122 -2.04 5.46 -5.34
CA LEU A 122 -3.35 4.92 -4.98
C LEU A 122 -4.35 5.25 -6.09
N TYR A 123 -5.14 4.25 -6.48
CA TYR A 123 -6.21 4.41 -7.46
C TYR A 123 -7.47 3.75 -6.93
N VAL A 124 -8.61 4.46 -6.98
CA VAL A 124 -9.89 3.87 -6.59
C VAL A 124 -11.01 4.33 -7.53
N SER A 125 -11.93 3.41 -7.81
CA SER A 125 -13.19 3.66 -8.52
C SER A 125 -14.27 4.07 -7.51
N LEU A 126 -14.94 5.20 -7.74
CA LEU A 126 -15.97 5.74 -6.86
C LEU A 126 -17.39 5.27 -7.25
N PRO A 127 -18.31 5.04 -6.29
CA PRO A 127 -19.63 4.45 -6.54
C PRO A 127 -20.63 5.41 -7.19
N ARG A 128 -20.36 6.73 -7.24
CA ARG A 128 -21.31 7.73 -7.72
C ARG A 128 -21.31 7.87 -9.25
N TYR A 129 -22.47 8.23 -9.81
CA TYR A 129 -22.64 8.58 -11.22
C TYR A 129 -22.60 10.12 -11.43
N PRO A 130 -21.93 10.64 -12.48
CA PRO A 130 -21.07 9.92 -13.43
C PRO A 130 -19.88 9.28 -12.71
N ARG A 131 -19.43 8.11 -13.20
CA ARG A 131 -18.32 7.38 -12.60
C ARG A 131 -17.13 8.32 -12.47
N LYS A 132 -16.48 8.31 -11.31
CA LYS A 132 -15.26 9.05 -11.03
C LYS A 132 -14.20 8.12 -10.46
N TRP A 133 -12.98 8.58 -10.51
CA TRP A 133 -11.81 7.88 -9.97
C TRP A 133 -11.00 8.85 -9.14
N ILE A 134 -10.47 8.39 -8.01
CA ILE A 134 -9.42 9.12 -7.31
C ILE A 134 -8.09 8.50 -7.71
N ALA A 135 -7.19 9.33 -8.22
CA ALA A 135 -5.80 8.99 -8.49
C ALA A 135 -4.91 9.85 -7.59
N ALA A 136 -4.15 9.21 -6.70
CA ALA A 136 -3.28 9.88 -5.77
C ALA A 136 -1.84 9.36 -5.87
N SER A 137 -0.88 10.26 -5.73
CA SER A 137 0.55 9.96 -5.76
C SER A 137 1.25 10.68 -4.61
N PHE A 138 2.05 9.93 -3.88
CA PHE A 138 2.77 10.38 -2.70
C PHE A 138 4.25 10.03 -2.85
N LEU A 139 5.11 10.98 -2.46
CA LEU A 139 6.49 10.71 -2.13
C LEU A 139 6.59 10.73 -0.61
N LEU A 140 7.05 9.64 -0.02
CA LEU A 140 7.31 9.55 1.40
C LEU A 140 8.80 9.62 1.65
N HIS A 141 9.17 10.27 2.75
CA HIS A 141 10.52 10.26 3.28
C HIS A 141 10.48 9.76 4.73
N LYS A 142 11.54 9.09 5.15
CA LYS A 142 11.67 8.56 6.50
C LYS A 142 12.23 9.65 7.42
N GLU A 143 11.47 10.03 8.45
CA GLU A 143 11.92 10.93 9.51
C GLU A 143 12.04 10.11 10.81
N GLY A 144 13.26 9.64 11.10
CA GLY A 144 13.49 8.72 12.21
C GLY A 144 12.82 7.36 11.97
N GLU A 145 11.82 7.02 12.79
CA GLU A 145 11.05 5.77 12.64
C GLU A 145 9.74 5.96 11.85
N GLU A 146 9.37 7.21 11.56
CA GLU A 146 8.09 7.54 10.92
C GLU A 146 8.26 7.80 9.42
N TRP A 147 7.21 7.46 8.66
CA TRP A 147 7.10 7.81 7.24
C TRP A 147 6.22 9.04 7.10
N VAL A 148 6.79 10.11 6.56
CA VAL A 148 6.07 11.36 6.32
C VAL A 148 5.71 11.42 4.84
N ALA A 149 4.42 11.49 4.54
CA ALA A 149 3.93 11.58 3.18
C ALA A 149 3.95 13.03 2.70
N THR A 150 4.79 13.31 1.70
CA THR A 150 4.70 14.51 0.88
C THR A 150 3.78 14.21 -0.30
N GLN A 151 2.60 14.83 -0.29
CA GLN A 151 1.68 14.72 -1.42
C GLN A 151 2.30 15.26 -2.70
N ARG A 152 2.17 14.50 -3.78
CA ARG A 152 2.48 14.99 -5.14
C ARG A 152 1.23 15.38 -5.90
N SER A 153 0.18 14.57 -5.83
CA SER A 153 -1.09 14.84 -6.49
C SER A 153 -2.21 14.04 -5.85
N VAL A 154 -3.39 14.66 -5.70
CA VAL A 154 -4.67 13.97 -5.48
C VAL A 154 -5.63 14.55 -6.50
N GLU A 155 -6.11 13.70 -7.41
CA GLU A 155 -6.98 14.12 -8.50
C GLU A 155 -8.25 13.28 -8.51
N VAL A 156 -9.39 13.97 -8.56
CA VAL A 156 -10.68 13.36 -8.85
C VAL A 156 -10.93 13.49 -10.35
N ARG A 157 -10.93 12.37 -11.05
CA ARG A 157 -11.09 12.29 -12.51
C ARG A 157 -12.48 11.74 -12.85
N PRO A 158 -13.11 12.21 -13.94
CA PRO A 158 -14.29 11.55 -14.52
C PRO A 158 -13.95 10.20 -15.16
#